data_AF-A0A2E2RKD2-F1
#
_entry.id   AF-A0A2E2RKD2-F1
#
_cell.length_a   1.000
_cell.length_b   1.000
_cell.length_c   1.000
_cell.angle_alpha   90.00
_cell.angle_beta   90.00
_cell.angle_gamma   90.00
#
_symmetry.space_group_name_H-M   'P 1'
#
loop_
_entity.id
_entity.type
_entity.pdbx_description
1 polymer ?
#
loop_
_entity_poly.entity_id
_entity_poly.type
_entity_poly.pdbx_seq_one_letter_code
_entity_poly.pdbx_strand_id
1 'polypeptide(L)'
;MATKSRELAVVVSLLLVSVTVSLAQEFSCTSRKTCKQMRSCGEAVCRFRQCGDRERDGDNDGIPCEAICGKTHAEMKRRLDGGL
;
A
#
# COMPACT_ATOMS: atom_id res chain seq x y z
N MET A 1 27.32 7.33 37.00
CA MET A 1 27.09 8.03 35.71
C MET A 1 26.41 7.13 34.66
N ALA A 2 25.50 6.21 35.06
CA ALA A 2 24.98 5.15 34.17
C ALA A 2 23.51 5.31 33.74
N THR A 3 22.81 6.34 34.24
CA THR A 3 21.37 6.56 34.00
C THR A 3 21.12 7.32 32.68
N LYS A 4 21.91 8.37 32.39
CA LYS A 4 21.77 9.23 31.19
C LYS A 4 21.96 8.48 29.85
N SER A 5 22.79 7.43 29.84
CA SER A 5 23.03 6.60 28.65
C SER A 5 21.90 5.59 28.37
N ARG A 6 21.15 5.20 29.40
CA ARG A 6 19.99 4.30 29.28
C ARG A 6 18.75 5.06 28.81
N GLU A 7 18.56 6.27 29.30
CA GLU A 7 17.45 7.15 28.89
C GLU A 7 17.57 7.53 27.41
N LEU A 8 18.79 7.81 26.92
CA LEU A 8 19.03 8.13 25.51
C LEU A 8 18.74 6.95 24.57
N ALA A 9 19.03 5.72 24.99
CA ALA A 9 18.75 4.52 24.20
C ALA A 9 17.24 4.24 24.09
N VAL A 10 16.48 4.47 25.16
CA VAL A 10 15.03 4.26 25.18
C VAL A 10 14.32 5.27 24.28
N VAL A 11 14.71 6.56 24.33
CA VAL A 11 14.09 7.58 23.46
C VAL A 11 14.42 7.35 21.98
N VAL A 12 15.65 6.94 21.65
CA VAL A 12 16.03 6.59 20.27
C VAL A 12 15.24 5.39 19.77
N SER A 13 15.08 4.36 20.61
CA SER A 13 14.28 3.18 20.27
C SER A 13 12.81 3.53 20.04
N LEU A 14 12.24 4.41 20.86
CA LEU A 14 10.85 4.86 20.73
C LEU A 14 10.62 5.69 19.46
N LEU A 15 11.58 6.57 19.12
CA LEU A 15 11.54 7.40 17.91
C LEU A 15 11.71 6.55 16.64
N LEU A 16 12.56 5.53 16.66
CA LEU A 16 12.72 4.60 15.53
C LEU A 16 11.44 3.81 15.29
N VAL A 17 10.77 3.34 16.35
CA VAL A 17 9.49 2.62 16.23
C VAL A 17 8.40 3.50 15.62
N SER A 18 8.23 4.74 16.09
CA SER A 18 7.16 5.61 15.59
C SER A 18 7.34 6.01 14.12
N VAL A 19 8.57 6.24 13.66
CA VAL A 19 8.86 6.55 12.24
C VAL A 19 8.48 5.39 11.32
N THR A 20 8.66 4.14 11.75
CA THR A 20 8.35 2.98 10.90
C THR A 20 6.84 2.75 10.68
N VAL A 21 6.00 3.11 11.65
CA VAL A 21 4.54 2.90 11.56
C VAL A 21 3.89 3.84 10.53
N SER A 22 4.40 5.06 10.36
CA SER A 22 3.81 6.03 9.43
C SER A 22 4.06 5.76 7.95
N LEU A 23 5.08 4.95 7.60
CA LEU A 23 5.34 4.58 6.20
C LEU A 23 4.50 3.40 5.71
N ALA A 24 3.92 2.61 6.61
CA ALA A 24 3.08 1.47 6.26
C ALA A 24 1.61 1.91 6.12
N GLN A 25 1.25 2.49 4.98
CA GLN A 25 -0.16 2.56 4.59
C GLN A 25 -0.63 1.14 4.26
N GLU A 26 -1.12 0.41 5.26
CA GLU A 26 -1.65 -0.95 5.07
C GLU A 26 -3.04 -0.90 4.42
N PHE A 27 -3.15 -1.39 3.18
CA PHE A 27 -4.44 -1.57 2.54
C PHE A 27 -5.18 -2.77 3.16
N SER A 28 -6.35 -2.51 3.76
CA SER A 28 -7.13 -3.56 4.44
C SER A 28 -8.01 -4.38 3.49
N CYS A 29 -8.03 -5.70 3.69
CA CYS A 29 -8.92 -6.65 3.01
C CYS A 29 -10.34 -6.72 3.60
N THR A 30 -10.65 -6.00 4.69
CA THR A 30 -11.87 -6.25 5.48
C THR A 30 -13.15 -5.82 4.78
N SER A 31 -13.13 -4.74 4.00
CA SER A 31 -14.31 -4.26 3.24
C SER A 31 -14.09 -4.42 1.75
N ARG A 32 -15.03 -5.08 1.07
CA ARG A 32 -15.02 -5.22 -0.39
C ARG A 32 -15.27 -3.84 -1.00
N LYS A 33 -14.25 -3.33 -1.67
CA LYS A 33 -14.31 -2.04 -2.38
C LYS A 33 -14.42 -2.30 -3.86
N THR A 34 -15.37 -1.61 -4.50
CA THR A 34 -15.47 -1.51 -5.97
C THR A 34 -14.41 -0.56 -6.50
N CYS A 35 -14.02 -0.69 -7.78
CA CYS A 35 -12.99 0.16 -8.41
C CYS A 35 -13.23 1.67 -8.23
N LYS A 36 -14.49 2.11 -8.13
CA LYS A 36 -14.86 3.52 -7.88
C LYS A 36 -14.50 4.02 -6.47
N GLN A 37 -14.34 3.12 -5.51
CA GLN A 37 -14.02 3.43 -4.12
C GLN A 37 -12.51 3.45 -3.85
N MET A 38 -11.69 2.96 -4.78
CA MET A 38 -10.23 3.01 -4.67
C MET A 38 -9.69 4.32 -5.21
N ARG A 39 -8.61 4.80 -4.58
CA ARG A 39 -7.99 6.07 -4.96
C ARG A 39 -6.64 5.91 -5.67
N SER A 40 -6.03 4.74 -5.63
CA SER A 40 -4.73 4.49 -6.24
C SER A 40 -4.63 3.12 -6.91
N CYS A 41 -3.77 3.02 -7.93
CA CYS A 41 -3.47 1.72 -8.53
C CYS A 41 -2.82 0.77 -7.52
N GLY A 42 -2.04 1.29 -6.55
CA GLY A 42 -1.49 0.51 -5.44
C GLY A 42 -2.57 -0.17 -4.60
N GLU A 43 -3.64 0.54 -4.24
CA GLU A 43 -4.79 -0.03 -3.51
C GLU A 43 -5.51 -1.11 -4.34
N ALA A 44 -5.68 -0.87 -5.65
CA ALA A 44 -6.30 -1.83 -6.56
C ALA A 44 -5.51 -3.13 -6.66
N VAL A 45 -4.20 -3.02 -6.91
CA VAL A 45 -3.27 -4.14 -7.01
C VAL A 45 -3.17 -4.88 -5.69
N CYS A 46 -3.08 -4.17 -4.57
CA CYS A 46 -3.01 -4.78 -3.25
C CYS A 46 -4.20 -5.71 -3.03
N ARG A 47 -5.42 -5.24 -3.29
CA ARG A 47 -6.58 -6.09 -3.04
C ARG A 47 -6.75 -7.21 -4.07
N PHE A 48 -6.37 -6.98 -5.32
CA PHE A 48 -6.38 -8.01 -6.36
C PHE A 48 -5.41 -9.15 -5.99
N ARG A 49 -4.19 -8.81 -5.57
CA ARG A 49 -3.12 -9.78 -5.28
C ARG A 49 -3.17 -10.34 -3.86
N GLN A 50 -3.29 -9.51 -2.84
CA GLN A 50 -3.27 -9.95 -1.43
C GLN A 50 -4.63 -10.49 -0.98
N CYS A 51 -5.73 -9.86 -1.38
CA CYS A 51 -7.05 -10.27 -0.88
C CYS A 51 -7.85 -11.14 -1.86
N GLY A 52 -7.34 -11.36 -3.08
CA GLY A 52 -8.00 -12.22 -4.07
C GLY A 52 -9.28 -11.64 -4.69
N ASP A 53 -9.44 -10.31 -4.70
CA ASP A 53 -10.59 -9.64 -5.34
C ASP A 53 -10.46 -9.67 -6.87
N ARG A 54 -10.64 -10.85 -7.49
CA ARG A 54 -10.41 -11.06 -8.93
C ARG A 54 -11.35 -10.28 -9.84
N GLU A 55 -12.57 -9.97 -9.41
CA GLU A 55 -13.54 -9.18 -10.19
C GLU A 55 -13.09 -7.75 -10.54
N ARG A 56 -11.96 -7.31 -10.00
CA ARG A 56 -11.36 -6.02 -10.34
C ARG A 56 -10.71 -6.03 -11.72
N ASP A 57 -10.33 -7.21 -12.20
CA ASP A 57 -9.79 -7.46 -13.53
C ASP A 57 -10.92 -8.03 -14.39
N GLY A 58 -11.64 -7.13 -15.09
CA GLY A 58 -12.87 -7.48 -15.78
C GLY A 58 -12.62 -8.22 -17.10
N ASP A 59 -11.52 -7.91 -17.77
CA ASP A 59 -11.09 -8.45 -19.04
C ASP A 59 -10.03 -9.56 -18.90
N ASN A 60 -9.57 -9.83 -17.67
CA ASN A 60 -8.66 -10.91 -17.31
C ASN A 60 -7.26 -10.76 -17.92
N ASP A 61 -6.81 -9.53 -18.11
CA ASP A 61 -5.49 -9.20 -18.65
C ASP A 61 -4.41 -9.07 -17.55
N GLY A 62 -4.82 -9.18 -16.28
CA GLY A 62 -3.99 -9.03 -15.10
C GLY A 62 -3.88 -7.60 -14.57
N ILE A 63 -4.69 -6.67 -15.07
CA ILE A 63 -4.71 -5.26 -14.66
C ILE A 63 -6.02 -4.94 -13.91
N PRO A 64 -5.98 -4.83 -12.58
CA PRO A 64 -7.17 -4.51 -11.81
C PRO A 64 -7.55 -3.04 -11.97
N CYS A 65 -8.85 -2.76 -12.10
CA CYS A 65 -9.41 -1.41 -12.11
C CYS A 65 -8.71 -0.48 -13.13
N GLU A 66 -8.77 -0.82 -14.42
CA GLU A 66 -8.11 -0.10 -15.52
C GLU A 66 -8.33 1.43 -15.54
N ALA A 67 -9.42 1.94 -14.97
CA ALA A 67 -9.64 3.39 -14.82
C ALA A 67 -8.51 4.06 -14.01
N ILE A 68 -8.03 3.41 -12.95
CA ILE A 68 -6.97 3.93 -12.08
C ILE A 68 -5.62 3.25 -12.29
N CYS A 69 -5.55 2.06 -12.90
CA CYS A 69 -4.30 1.41 -13.27
C CYS A 69 -3.88 1.60 -14.74
N GLY A 70 -4.76 2.09 -15.62
CA GLY A 70 -4.53 2.14 -17.06
C GLY A 70 -4.86 0.81 -17.75
N LYS A 71 -4.81 0.80 -19.09
CA LYS A 71 -5.19 -0.35 -19.93
C LYS A 71 -4.03 -1.23 -20.38
N THR A 72 -2.82 -0.94 -19.90
CA THR A 72 -1.60 -1.67 -20.31
C THR A 72 -0.72 -1.88 -19.10
N HIS A 73 0.02 -3.00 -19.09
CA HIS A 73 0.97 -3.30 -18.02
C HIS A 73 2.04 -2.21 -17.87
N ALA A 74 2.43 -1.57 -18.98
CA ALA A 74 3.35 -0.44 -18.97
C ALA A 74 2.76 0.79 -18.25
N GLU A 75 1.48 1.07 -18.44
CA GLU A 75 0.81 2.16 -17.73
C GLU A 75 0.60 1.83 -16.25
N MET A 76 0.16 0.61 -15.95
CA MET A 76 0.03 0.13 -14.57
C MET A 76 1.35 0.28 -13.82
N LYS A 77 2.46 -0.14 -14.43
CA LYS A 77 3.80 0.01 -13.85
C LYS A 77 4.13 1.48 -13.56
N ARG A 78 3.95 2.38 -14.53
CA ARG A 78 4.20 3.82 -14.32
C ARG A 78 3.36 4.41 -13.18
N ARG A 79 2.10 4.00 -13.03
CA ARG A 79 1.23 4.47 -11.95
C ARG A 79 1.59 3.89 -10.57
N LEU A 80 2.20 2.70 -10.53
CA LEU A 80 2.72 2.10 -9.30
C LEU A 80 4.04 2.74 -8.88
N ASP A 81 4.97 2.97 -9.81
CA ASP A 81 6.26 3.63 -9.54
C ASP A 81 6.09 5.09 -9.10
N GLY A 82 4.97 5.74 -9.48
CA GLY A 82 4.64 7.11 -9.06
C GLY A 82 4.00 7.24 -7.67
N GLY A 83 3.79 6.15 -6.94
CA GLY A 83 3.03 6.13 -5.68
C GLY A 83 3.89 6.18 -4.42
N LEU A 84 4.25 7.40 -3.99
CA LEU A 84 4.52 7.77 -2.59
C LEU A 84 3.25 8.33 -1.96
#